data_AF-A0A838VG33-F1
#
_entry.id   AF-A0A838VG33-F1
#
_cell.length_a   1.000
_cell.length_b   1.000
_cell.length_c   1.000
_cell.angle_alpha   90.00
_cell.angle_beta   90.00
_cell.angle_gamma   90.00
#
_symmetry.space_group_name_H-M   'P 1'
#
loop_
_entity.id
_entity.type
_entity.pdbx_description
1 polymer ?
#
loop_
_entity_poly.entity_id
_entity_poly.type
_entity_poly.pdbx_seq_one_letter_code
_entity_poly.pdbx_strand_id
1 'polypeptide(L)'
;MMAGTEKGKEVRRYFLECERRLKQVAQPEPTEITKPEIADFKPQSQIEIILASVQQLAATAQQMAEQEQRLLQQERIAIELTGELEVAKAELSDRIKSVEKEQDRFNHPSGHKYTILGFAKKLGLEISLNQSKSFGSKASSLCRTNGIAVERITDPRFGSVGLYPESILIQVFGC
;
A
#
# COMPACT_ATOMS: atom_id res chain seq x y z
N MET A 1 37.59 -36.69 31.64
CA MET A 1 36.88 -36.83 32.95
C MET A 1 37.53 -35.88 33.94
N MET A 2 36.85 -34.84 34.40
CA MET A 2 37.41 -33.90 35.40
C MET A 2 36.91 -34.27 36.81
N ALA A 3 37.46 -35.33 37.37
CA ALA A 3 37.20 -35.72 38.75
C ALA A 3 38.31 -35.13 39.65
N GLY A 4 37.93 -34.31 40.64
CA GLY A 4 38.82 -33.87 41.71
C GLY A 4 39.16 -32.37 41.76
N THR A 5 38.70 -31.55 40.80
CA THR A 5 38.90 -30.09 40.83
C THR A 5 37.77 -29.38 41.58
N GLU A 6 38.03 -28.23 42.21
CA GLU A 6 37.03 -27.43 42.93
C GLU A 6 35.80 -27.10 42.06
N LYS A 7 36.01 -26.80 40.77
CA LYS A 7 34.93 -26.59 39.80
C LYS A 7 34.06 -27.82 39.60
N GLY A 8 34.62 -29.04 39.68
CA GLY A 8 33.84 -30.27 39.63
C GLY A 8 32.95 -30.49 40.86
N LYS A 9 33.39 -30.05 42.04
CA LYS A 9 32.58 -30.10 43.27
C LYS A 9 31.43 -29.11 43.23
N GLU A 10 31.64 -27.95 42.62
CA GLU A 10 30.64 -26.89 42.47
C GLU A 10 29.54 -27.31 41.48
N VAL A 11 29.91 -27.86 40.32
CA VAL A 11 28.94 -28.42 39.35
C VAL A 11 28.14 -29.56 39.99
N ARG A 12 28.78 -30.43 40.79
CA ARG A 12 28.07 -31.49 41.49
C ARG A 12 27.09 -30.96 42.55
N ARG A 13 27.46 -29.90 43.27
CA ARG A 13 26.54 -29.23 44.22
C ARG A 13 25.33 -28.64 43.51
N TYR A 14 25.56 -27.95 42.39
CA TYR A 14 24.47 -27.39 41.58
C TYR A 14 23.52 -28.48 41.07
N PHE A 15 24.05 -29.59 40.56
CA PHE A 15 23.22 -30.68 40.05
C PHE A 15 22.37 -31.35 41.14
N LEU A 16 22.97 -31.57 42.33
CA LEU A 16 22.24 -32.09 43.48
C LEU A 16 21.15 -31.13 43.98
N GLU A 17 21.38 -29.83 43.87
CA GLU A 17 20.39 -28.81 44.22
C GLU A 17 19.22 -28.81 43.22
N CYS A 18 19.50 -28.92 41.92
CA CYS A 18 18.47 -29.09 40.89
C CYS A 18 17.62 -30.35 41.12
N GLU A 19 18.24 -31.50 41.42
CA GLU A 19 17.49 -32.71 41.75
C GLU A 19 16.65 -32.55 43.03
N ARG A 20 17.17 -31.84 44.04
CA ARG A 20 16.43 -31.59 45.27
C ARG A 20 15.21 -30.69 45.02
N ARG A 21 15.34 -29.66 44.17
CA ARG A 21 14.22 -28.79 43.76
C ARG A 21 13.19 -29.56 42.92
N LEU A 22 13.64 -30.40 41.98
CA LEU A 22 12.75 -31.27 41.22
C LEU A 22 12.01 -32.26 42.13
N LYS A 23 12.68 -32.85 43.13
CA LYS A 23 12.01 -33.73 44.10
C LYS A 23 11.04 -32.98 45.02
N GLN A 24 11.31 -31.71 45.37
CA GLN A 24 10.34 -30.91 46.13
C GLN A 24 9.09 -30.56 45.31
N VAL A 25 9.23 -30.32 44.01
CA VAL A 25 8.10 -30.06 43.10
C VAL A 25 7.37 -31.35 42.71
N ALA A 26 8.07 -32.49 42.71
CA ALA A 26 7.54 -33.81 42.33
C ALA A 26 7.06 -34.68 43.51
N GLN A 27 7.13 -34.19 44.74
CA GLN A 27 6.43 -34.81 45.87
C GLN A 27 4.97 -34.31 45.84
N PRO A 28 3.97 -35.18 45.56
CA PRO A 28 2.60 -34.81 45.83
C PRO A 28 2.48 -34.57 47.33
N GLU A 29 2.00 -33.40 47.72
CA GLU A 29 1.47 -33.14 49.06
C GLU A 29 0.62 -34.36 49.49
N PRO A 30 0.78 -34.88 50.73
CA PRO A 30 -0.19 -35.84 51.25
C PRO A 30 -1.48 -35.06 51.45
N THR A 31 -2.29 -34.95 50.39
CA THR A 31 -3.69 -34.62 50.53
C THR A 31 -4.25 -35.70 51.43
N GLU A 32 -4.51 -35.34 52.70
CA GLU A 32 -5.48 -36.03 53.51
C GLU A 32 -6.64 -36.38 52.60
N ILE A 33 -6.92 -37.68 52.49
CA ILE A 33 -8.18 -38.15 51.93
C ILE A 33 -9.23 -37.75 52.96
N THR A 34 -9.58 -36.46 53.01
CA THR A 34 -10.97 -36.12 53.23
C THR A 34 -11.67 -36.83 52.09
N LYS A 35 -12.46 -37.85 52.44
CA LYS A 35 -13.42 -38.45 51.53
C LYS A 35 -13.95 -37.32 50.65
N PRO A 36 -13.84 -37.39 49.31
CA PRO A 36 -14.76 -36.60 48.53
C PRO A 36 -16.11 -37.11 49.00
N GLU A 37 -16.80 -36.31 49.81
CA GLU A 37 -18.23 -36.39 49.88
C GLU A 37 -18.63 -36.33 48.41
N ILE A 38 -19.08 -37.48 47.90
CA ILE A 38 -19.56 -37.63 46.55
C ILE A 38 -20.74 -36.66 46.52
N ALA A 39 -20.47 -35.41 46.13
CA ALA A 39 -21.51 -34.50 45.74
C ALA A 39 -22.18 -35.23 44.58
N ASP A 40 -23.39 -35.71 44.85
CA ASP A 40 -24.24 -36.46 43.96
C ASP A 40 -24.05 -35.97 42.52
N PHE A 41 -23.24 -36.70 41.75
CA PHE A 41 -23.26 -36.53 40.30
C PHE A 41 -24.54 -37.21 39.84
N LYS A 42 -25.67 -36.51 40.02
CA LYS A 42 -26.95 -36.93 39.46
C LYS A 42 -26.71 -37.12 37.95
N PRO A 43 -26.96 -38.31 37.39
CA PRO A 43 -26.97 -38.45 35.94
C PRO A 43 -28.06 -37.50 35.45
N GLN A 44 -27.66 -36.41 34.79
CA GLN A 44 -28.62 -35.51 34.17
C GLN A 44 -29.51 -36.35 33.26
N SER A 45 -30.82 -36.27 33.47
CA SER A 45 -31.75 -36.98 32.58
C SER A 45 -31.51 -36.47 31.15
N GLN A 46 -31.70 -37.32 30.13
CA GLN A 46 -31.57 -36.89 28.73
C GLN A 46 -32.38 -35.60 28.44
N ILE A 47 -33.46 -35.38 29.18
CA ILE A 47 -34.32 -34.18 29.12
C ILE A 47 -33.57 -32.92 29.58
N GLU A 48 -32.76 -32.97 30.64
CA GLU A 48 -31.97 -31.82 31.12
C GLU A 48 -30.86 -31.43 30.14
N ILE A 49 -30.21 -32.42 29.52
CA ILE A 49 -29.19 -32.21 28.48
C ILE A 49 -29.82 -31.56 27.24
N ILE A 50 -31.00 -32.03 26.83
CA ILE A 50 -31.75 -31.44 25.71
C ILE A 50 -32.21 -30.02 26.05
N LEU A 51 -32.67 -29.76 27.27
CA LEU A 51 -33.09 -28.42 27.69
C LEU A 51 -31.90 -27.44 27.68
N ALA A 52 -30.74 -27.87 28.17
CA ALA A 52 -29.53 -27.06 28.16
C ALA A 52 -29.04 -26.75 26.73
N SER A 53 -29.09 -27.72 25.81
CA SER A 53 -28.70 -27.50 24.41
C SER A 53 -29.67 -26.58 23.66
N VAL A 54 -30.97 -26.67 23.96
CA VAL A 54 -31.99 -25.76 23.42
C VAL A 54 -31.80 -24.34 23.95
N GLN A 55 -31.49 -24.17 25.24
CA GLN A 55 -31.17 -22.85 25.83
C GLN A 55 -29.91 -22.24 25.21
N GLN A 56 -28.87 -23.05 24.99
CA GLN A 56 -27.66 -22.60 24.29
C GLN A 56 -27.98 -22.19 22.84
N LEU A 57 -28.77 -22.97 22.12
CA LEU A 57 -29.19 -22.64 20.76
C LEU A 57 -30.02 -21.35 20.69
N ALA A 58 -30.90 -21.12 21.67
CA ALA A 58 -31.66 -19.88 21.76
C ALA A 58 -30.74 -18.67 22.01
N ALA A 59 -29.75 -18.81 22.89
CA ALA A 59 -28.76 -17.77 23.17
C ALA A 59 -27.88 -17.45 21.95
N THR A 60 -27.43 -18.48 21.22
CA THR A 60 -26.63 -18.26 20.00
C THR A 60 -27.46 -17.61 18.90
N ALA A 61 -28.72 -18.00 18.73
CA ALA A 61 -29.63 -17.35 17.78
C ALA A 61 -29.83 -15.85 18.07
N GLN A 62 -29.99 -15.48 19.35
CA GLN A 62 -30.07 -14.08 19.77
C GLN A 62 -28.77 -13.32 19.47
N GLN A 63 -27.62 -13.90 19.80
CA GLN A 63 -26.31 -13.29 19.49
C GLN A 63 -26.09 -13.10 17.99
N MET A 64 -26.49 -14.07 17.16
CA MET A 64 -26.41 -13.97 15.71
C MET A 64 -27.30 -12.86 15.16
N ALA A 65 -28.53 -12.72 15.66
CA ALA A 65 -29.43 -11.64 15.26
C ALA A 65 -28.85 -10.25 15.60
N GLU A 66 -28.26 -10.09 16.79
CA GLU A 66 -27.57 -8.84 17.16
C GLU A 66 -26.34 -8.58 16.28
N GLN A 67 -25.59 -9.62 15.95
CA GLN A 67 -24.42 -9.52 15.07
C GLN A 67 -24.83 -9.08 13.66
N GLU A 68 -25.89 -9.65 13.11
CA GLU A 68 -26.44 -9.28 11.80
C GLU A 68 -26.85 -7.81 11.77
N GLN A 69 -27.53 -7.32 12.80
CA GLN A 69 -27.89 -5.91 12.91
C GLN A 69 -26.67 -4.98 12.92
N ARG A 70 -25.60 -5.35 13.64
CA ARG A 70 -24.34 -4.59 13.65
C ARG A 70 -23.67 -4.57 12.28
N LEU A 71 -23.69 -5.69 11.56
CA LEU A 71 -23.13 -5.78 10.21
C LEU A 71 -23.88 -4.86 9.25
N LEU A 72 -25.22 -4.88 9.27
CA LEU A 72 -26.05 -3.98 8.46
C LEU A 72 -25.76 -2.51 8.78
N GLN A 73 -25.59 -2.16 10.05
CA GLN A 73 -25.24 -0.80 10.43
C GLN A 73 -23.87 -0.38 9.88
N GLN A 74 -22.86 -1.26 9.96
CA GLN A 74 -21.53 -1.00 9.40
C GLN A 74 -21.59 -0.83 7.88
N GLU A 75 -22.35 -1.66 7.18
CA GLU A 75 -22.51 -1.57 5.73
C GLU A 75 -23.13 -0.24 5.31
N ARG A 76 -24.17 0.23 6.03
CA ARG A 76 -24.79 1.54 5.76
C ARG A 76 -23.79 2.69 5.91
N ILE A 77 -23.00 2.68 6.99
CA ILE A 77 -21.96 3.68 7.23
C ILE A 77 -20.89 3.62 6.13
N ALA A 78 -20.49 2.41 5.71
CA ALA A 78 -19.51 2.25 4.65
C ALA A 78 -20.00 2.86 3.34
N ILE A 79 -21.26 2.61 2.95
CA ILE A 79 -21.86 3.18 1.74
C ILE A 79 -21.87 4.70 1.79
N GLU A 80 -22.30 5.28 2.93
CA GLU A 80 -22.35 6.73 3.13
C GLU A 80 -20.96 7.37 2.99
N LEU A 81 -19.97 6.83 3.71
CA LEU A 81 -18.57 7.30 3.64
C LEU A 81 -17.98 7.17 2.23
N THR A 82 -18.28 6.08 1.52
CA THR A 82 -17.80 5.91 0.13
C THR A 82 -18.40 6.94 -0.80
N GLY A 83 -19.68 7.29 -0.64
CA GLY A 83 -20.32 8.33 -1.45
C GLY A 83 -19.72 9.72 -1.21
N GLU A 84 -19.50 10.09 0.05
CA GLU A 84 -18.85 11.36 0.40
C GLU A 84 -17.41 11.44 -0.15
N LEU A 85 -16.66 10.34 -0.05
CA LEU A 85 -15.30 10.26 -0.56
C LEU A 85 -15.25 10.42 -2.09
N GLU A 86 -16.21 9.84 -2.82
CA GLU A 86 -16.30 9.97 -4.27
C GLU A 86 -16.55 11.42 -4.70
N VAL A 87 -17.47 12.12 -4.03
CA VAL A 87 -17.75 13.53 -4.29
C VAL A 87 -16.51 14.39 -4.01
N ALA A 88 -15.90 14.24 -2.84
CA ALA A 88 -14.70 14.98 -2.47
C ALA A 88 -13.53 14.73 -3.46
N LYS A 89 -13.37 13.48 -3.91
CA LYS A 89 -12.35 13.12 -4.91
C LYS A 89 -12.60 13.79 -6.25
N ALA A 90 -13.86 13.86 -6.70
CA ALA A 90 -14.21 14.53 -7.95
C ALA A 90 -13.86 16.03 -7.90
N GLU A 91 -14.23 16.71 -6.81
CA GLU A 91 -13.91 18.13 -6.59
C GLU A 91 -12.41 18.39 -6.57
N LEU A 92 -11.65 17.55 -5.86
CA LEU A 92 -10.19 17.65 -5.83
C LEU A 92 -9.56 17.43 -7.20
N SER A 93 -10.07 16.46 -7.98
CA SER A 93 -9.60 16.21 -9.34
C SER A 93 -9.77 17.45 -10.23
N ASP A 94 -10.92 18.14 -10.13
CA ASP A 94 -11.19 19.32 -10.95
C ASP A 94 -10.37 20.54 -10.51
N ARG A 95 -10.11 20.67 -9.21
CA ARG A 95 -9.18 21.68 -8.69
C ARG A 95 -7.75 21.43 -9.19
N ILE A 96 -7.28 20.18 -9.16
CA ILE A 96 -5.95 19.81 -9.66
C ILE A 96 -5.83 20.14 -11.15
N LYS A 97 -6.79 19.72 -11.99
CA LYS A 97 -6.78 20.03 -13.42
C LYS A 97 -6.69 21.53 -13.70
N SER A 98 -7.37 22.34 -12.90
CA SER A 98 -7.36 23.80 -13.04
C SER A 98 -6.00 24.39 -12.68
N VAL A 99 -5.40 23.92 -11.58
CA VAL A 99 -4.05 24.32 -11.16
C VAL A 99 -3.00 23.90 -12.19
N GLU A 100 -3.07 22.67 -12.71
CA GLU A 100 -2.15 22.18 -13.74
C GLU A 100 -2.20 23.03 -15.01
N LYS A 101 -3.40 23.45 -15.44
CA LYS A 101 -3.55 24.36 -16.59
C LYS A 101 -2.93 25.73 -16.34
N GLU A 102 -3.12 26.30 -15.16
CA GLU A 102 -2.47 27.58 -14.81
C GLU A 102 -0.94 27.42 -14.69
N GLN A 103 -0.48 26.32 -14.13
CA GLN A 103 0.95 26.04 -14.01
C GLN A 103 1.61 25.85 -15.38
N ASP A 104 0.93 25.19 -16.32
CA ASP A 104 1.43 25.04 -17.68
C ASP A 104 1.53 26.40 -18.40
N ARG A 105 0.50 27.25 -18.26
CA ARG A 105 0.54 28.64 -18.76
C ARG A 105 1.69 29.44 -18.15
N PHE A 106 1.92 29.30 -16.85
CA PHE A 106 2.97 30.03 -16.14
C PHE A 106 4.37 29.56 -16.55
N ASN A 107 4.59 28.24 -16.65
CA ASN A 107 5.89 27.66 -17.01
C ASN A 107 6.22 27.83 -18.49
N HIS A 108 5.20 27.88 -19.35
CA HIS A 108 5.34 27.97 -20.80
C HIS A 108 4.52 29.17 -21.34
N PRO A 109 4.86 30.42 -20.98
CA PRO A 109 4.07 31.59 -21.35
C PRO A 109 4.02 31.85 -22.86
N SER A 110 4.99 31.32 -23.61
CA SER A 110 5.04 31.35 -25.08
C SER A 110 4.61 30.03 -25.73
N GLY A 111 3.97 29.14 -24.97
CA GLY A 111 3.63 27.78 -25.38
C GLY A 111 4.82 26.80 -25.35
N HIS A 112 4.51 25.54 -25.63
CA HIS A 112 5.49 24.45 -25.65
C HIS A 112 6.43 24.55 -26.85
N LYS A 113 7.73 24.38 -26.58
CA LYS A 113 8.78 24.36 -27.60
C LYS A 113 9.53 23.04 -27.56
N TYR A 114 9.84 22.50 -28.73
CA TYR A 114 10.51 21.22 -28.86
C TYR A 114 11.66 21.29 -29.87
N THR A 115 12.62 20.39 -29.74
CA THR A 115 13.58 20.11 -30.81
C THR A 115 12.91 19.25 -31.88
N ILE A 116 13.47 19.22 -33.08
CA ILE A 116 12.95 18.39 -34.19
C ILE A 116 12.87 16.91 -33.79
N LEU A 117 13.93 16.37 -33.17
CA LEU A 117 13.97 14.98 -32.71
C LEU A 117 13.02 14.75 -31.53
N GLY A 118 12.92 15.71 -30.61
CA GLY A 118 11.99 15.63 -29.48
C GLY A 118 10.54 15.56 -29.94
N PHE A 119 10.17 16.38 -30.92
CA PHE A 119 8.82 16.39 -31.49
C PHE A 119 8.53 15.15 -32.34
N ALA A 120 9.48 14.69 -33.15
CA ALA A 120 9.35 13.42 -33.88
C ALA A 120 9.08 12.25 -32.90
N LYS A 121 9.84 12.18 -31.81
CA LYS A 121 9.64 11.18 -30.75
C LYS A 121 8.27 11.33 -30.07
N LYS A 122 7.80 12.55 -29.82
CA LYS A 122 6.45 12.83 -29.29
C LYS A 122 5.36 12.25 -30.21
N LEU A 123 5.54 12.33 -31.52
CA LEU A 123 4.66 11.73 -32.53
C LEU A 123 4.86 10.22 -32.73
N GLY A 124 5.83 9.60 -32.05
CA GLY A 124 6.19 8.19 -32.25
C GLY A 124 6.88 7.93 -33.59
N LEU A 125 7.47 8.95 -34.22
CA LEU A 125 8.13 8.85 -35.52
C LEU A 125 9.65 8.73 -35.33
N GLU A 126 10.25 7.78 -36.04
CA GLU A 126 11.69 7.70 -36.21
C GLU A 126 12.11 8.44 -37.47
N ILE A 127 12.98 9.45 -37.32
CA ILE A 127 13.51 10.22 -38.44
C ILE A 127 15.04 10.13 -38.47
N SER A 128 15.59 10.08 -39.68
CA SER A 128 17.02 10.11 -39.91
C SER A 128 17.62 11.48 -39.54
N LEU A 129 18.94 11.51 -39.29
CA LEU A 129 19.66 12.77 -39.03
C LEU A 129 19.54 13.77 -40.19
N ASN A 130 19.51 13.30 -41.44
CA ASN A 130 19.36 14.18 -42.60
C ASN A 130 17.96 14.80 -42.68
N GLN A 131 16.92 14.01 -42.40
CA GLN A 131 15.56 14.52 -42.29
C GLN A 131 15.45 15.55 -41.15
N SER A 132 16.04 15.25 -40.00
CA SER A 132 16.05 16.18 -38.86
C SER A 132 16.71 17.53 -39.20
N LYS A 133 17.85 17.52 -39.90
CA LYS A 133 18.50 18.75 -40.39
C LYS A 133 17.61 19.54 -41.36
N SER A 134 17.00 18.84 -42.32
CA SER A 134 16.09 19.46 -43.30
C SER A 134 14.89 20.12 -42.60
N PHE A 135 14.25 19.41 -41.68
CA PHE A 135 13.12 19.89 -40.90
C PHE A 135 13.52 21.06 -39.99
N GLY A 136 14.70 21.03 -39.38
CA GLY A 136 15.23 22.15 -38.59
C GLY A 136 15.44 23.42 -39.42
N SER A 137 15.94 23.28 -40.66
CA SER A 137 16.07 24.40 -41.60
C SER A 137 14.71 24.98 -42.00
N LYS A 138 13.74 24.12 -42.31
CA LYS A 138 12.35 24.50 -42.61
C LYS A 138 11.70 25.21 -41.43
N ALA A 139 11.80 24.65 -40.23
CA ALA A 139 11.28 25.23 -38.99
C ALA A 139 11.88 26.61 -38.71
N SER A 140 13.20 26.75 -38.85
CA SER A 140 13.90 28.02 -38.65
C SER A 140 13.42 29.09 -39.65
N SER A 141 13.19 28.69 -40.90
CA SER A 141 12.68 29.61 -41.93
C SER A 141 11.24 30.02 -41.67
N LEU A 142 10.39 29.09 -41.23
CA LEU A 142 9.01 29.38 -40.82
C LEU A 142 8.98 30.32 -39.60
N CYS A 143 9.80 30.08 -38.58
CA CYS A 143 9.89 30.98 -37.43
C CYS A 143 10.30 32.40 -37.84
N ARG A 144 11.34 32.54 -38.67
CA ARG A 144 11.78 33.86 -39.18
C ARG A 144 10.69 34.58 -39.95
N THR A 145 9.96 33.86 -40.80
CA THR A 145 8.85 34.42 -41.59
C THR A 145 7.70 34.89 -40.70
N ASN A 146 7.44 34.18 -39.60
CA ASN A 146 6.40 34.51 -38.64
C ASN A 146 6.87 35.49 -37.54
N GLY A 147 8.09 36.05 -37.62
CA GLY A 147 8.63 36.96 -36.61
C GLY A 147 8.91 36.31 -35.25
N ILE A 148 9.07 34.99 -35.19
CA ILE A 148 9.28 34.23 -33.96
C ILE A 148 10.78 34.00 -33.73
N ALA A 149 11.28 34.37 -32.55
CA ALA A 149 12.64 34.06 -32.14
C ALA A 149 12.83 32.56 -31.88
N VAL A 150 13.87 31.97 -32.49
CA VAL A 150 14.25 30.57 -32.28
C VAL A 150 15.18 30.48 -31.09
N GLU A 151 14.72 29.82 -30.03
CA GLU A 151 15.55 29.48 -28.88
C GLU A 151 16.49 28.32 -29.21
N ARG A 152 17.56 28.17 -28.44
CA ARG A 152 18.50 27.06 -28.61
C ARG A 152 18.91 26.47 -27.27
N ILE A 153 19.09 25.16 -27.27
CA ILE A 153 19.58 24.38 -26.13
C ILE A 153 20.90 23.71 -26.51
N THR A 154 21.77 23.53 -25.52
CA THR A 154 23.02 22.78 -25.69
C THR A 154 22.76 21.29 -25.49
N ASP A 155 23.07 20.49 -26.50
CA ASP A 155 23.04 19.04 -26.50
C ASP A 155 24.49 18.50 -26.52
N PRO A 156 24.87 17.56 -25.64
CA PRO A 156 26.23 17.02 -25.59
C PRO A 156 26.68 16.32 -26.88
N ARG A 157 25.76 15.78 -27.67
CA ARG A 157 26.05 15.05 -28.92
C ARG A 157 26.02 15.96 -30.14
N PHE A 158 25.08 16.90 -30.16
CA PHE A 158 24.76 17.71 -31.35
C PHE A 158 25.15 19.19 -31.24
N GLY A 159 25.67 19.63 -30.08
CA GLY A 159 26.01 21.03 -29.85
C GLY A 159 24.74 21.88 -29.68
N SER A 160 24.61 22.97 -30.43
CA SER A 160 23.46 23.88 -30.27
C SER A 160 22.26 23.46 -31.13
N VAL A 161 21.18 23.02 -30.48
CA VAL A 161 19.95 22.53 -31.13
C VAL A 161 18.83 23.56 -30.96
N GLY A 162 18.08 23.82 -32.03
CA GLY A 162 16.96 24.76 -32.01
C GLY A 162 15.72 24.20 -31.31
N LEU A 163 15.03 25.08 -30.58
CA LEU A 163 13.72 24.86 -29.98
C LEU A 163 12.69 25.67 -30.76
N TYR A 164 11.64 25.00 -31.22
CA TYR A 164 10.63 25.57 -32.08
C TYR A 164 9.24 25.41 -31.43
N PRO A 165 8.33 26.39 -31.58
CA PRO A 165 6.96 26.25 -31.11
C PRO A 165 6.27 25.06 -31.77
N GLU A 166 5.39 24.41 -31.00
CA GLU A 166 4.59 23.28 -31.49
C GLU A 166 3.84 23.59 -32.79
N SER A 167 3.24 24.79 -32.91
CA SER A 167 2.53 25.22 -34.12
C SER A 167 3.40 25.23 -35.38
N ILE A 168 4.68 25.58 -35.26
CA ILE A 168 5.63 25.56 -36.39
C ILE A 168 6.03 24.11 -36.72
N LEU A 169 6.21 23.28 -35.70
CA LEU A 169 6.59 21.89 -35.87
C LEU A 169 5.47 21.08 -36.54
N ILE A 170 4.21 21.32 -36.17
CA ILE A 170 3.03 20.74 -36.84
C ILE A 170 3.08 21.02 -38.36
N GLN A 171 3.31 22.28 -38.76
CA GLN A 171 3.44 22.64 -40.19
C GLN A 171 4.65 22.01 -40.89
N VAL A 172 5.75 21.79 -40.16
CA VAL A 172 6.96 21.18 -40.72
C VAL A 172 6.72 19.70 -41.01
N PHE A 173 6.13 18.98 -40.06
CA PHE A 173 5.84 17.55 -40.13
C PHE A 173 4.57 17.22 -40.94
N GLY A 174 3.69 18.20 -41.17
CA GLY A 174 2.47 18.04 -41.96
C GLY A 174 1.36 17.30 -41.22
N CYS A 175 1.32 17.44 -39.89
CA CYS A 175 0.28 16.88 -39.03
C CYS A 175 -0.76 17.91 -38.59
#